data_AF-A0A1V5D1B1-F1
#
_entry.id   AF-A0A1V5D1B1-F1
#
_cell.length_a   1.000
_cell.length_b   1.000
_cell.length_c   1.000
_cell.angle_alpha   90.00
_cell.angle_beta   90.00
_cell.angle_gamma   90.00
#
_symmetry.space_group_name_H-M   'P 1'
#
loop_
_entity.id
_entity.type
_entity.pdbx_description
1 polymer ?
#
loop_
_entity_poly.entity_id
_entity_poly.type
_entity_poly.pdbx_seq_one_letter_code
_entity_poly.pdbx_strand_id
1 'polypeptide(L)'
;MTWGRSDSGIVALENLRRFIKDYDPQGYGLNGRLRSGKRLNQLICRLTESIEPARGFYLWGGYYDKLRWNNLYLGKAGYRRCPGLRKRITEELRDEKCFLWLGVLTREEILKKGAELYPNIWSLYRRVWENRHLKKAGASHIIWVATPELNGSLAANVQADLIETLHPTANTVSLMPPPDLQQYTHKIVAQFRMQIHANRPSRSNSTCILEQERHPEDKDIRQAKLLKPLLRLRYDSTNGQS
;
A
#
# COMPACT_ATOMS: atom_id res chain seq x y z
N MET A 1 19.52 22.28 11.88
CA MET A 1 18.46 22.24 10.85
C MET A 1 17.20 21.65 11.48
N THR A 2 16.27 22.50 11.94
CA THR A 2 15.05 22.09 12.64
C THR A 2 13.93 21.90 11.62
N TRP A 3 13.33 20.71 11.60
CA TRP A 3 12.13 20.42 10.80
C TRP A 3 10.91 21.08 11.44
N GLY A 4 10.07 21.72 10.64
CA GLY A 4 8.83 22.36 11.07
C GLY A 4 7.70 21.35 11.31
N ARG A 5 6.62 21.79 11.97
CA ARG A 5 5.42 20.97 12.21
C ARG A 5 4.69 20.53 10.93
N SER A 6 4.99 21.12 9.77
CA SER A 6 4.32 20.87 8.48
C SER A 6 5.07 19.89 7.56
N ASP A 7 6.13 19.24 8.02
CA ASP A 7 7.00 18.44 7.14
C ASP A 7 6.56 16.96 7.03
N SER A 8 5.49 16.56 7.72
CA SER A 8 4.88 15.24 7.58
C SER A 8 3.39 15.26 7.86
N GLY A 9 2.69 14.26 7.35
CA GLY A 9 1.25 14.10 7.59
C GLY A 9 0.75 12.71 7.26
N ILE A 10 -0.54 12.50 7.48
CA ILE A 10 -1.22 11.23 7.24
C ILE A 10 -2.57 11.45 6.57
N VAL A 11 -2.95 10.49 5.73
CA VAL A 11 -4.24 10.44 5.06
C VAL A 11 -4.89 9.10 5.39
N ALA A 12 -6.07 9.13 6.00
CA ALA A 12 -6.88 7.94 6.24
C ALA A 12 -7.75 7.61 5.03
N LEU A 13 -7.76 6.34 4.61
CA LEU A 13 -8.48 5.87 3.42
C LEU A 13 -9.92 5.43 3.72
N GLU A 14 -10.36 5.54 4.96
CA GLU A 14 -11.68 5.12 5.45
C GLU A 14 -12.84 5.69 4.62
N ASN A 15 -12.79 6.98 4.28
CA ASN A 15 -13.85 7.62 3.48
C ASN A 15 -13.95 7.04 2.07
N LEU A 16 -12.83 6.59 1.48
CA LEU A 16 -12.85 5.93 0.18
C LEU A 16 -13.44 4.51 0.30
N ARG A 17 -13.04 3.76 1.34
CA ARG A 17 -13.56 2.42 1.62
C ARG A 17 -15.07 2.43 1.87
N ARG A 18 -15.55 3.38 2.68
CA ARG A 18 -16.97 3.60 2.92
C ARG A 18 -17.72 3.95 1.64
N PHE A 19 -17.15 4.82 0.80
CA PHE A 19 -17.74 5.14 -0.50
C PHE A 19 -17.92 3.88 -1.36
N ILE A 20 -16.91 3.00 -1.43
CA ILE A 20 -17.02 1.74 -2.17
C ILE A 20 -18.11 0.85 -1.57
N LYS A 21 -18.09 0.63 -0.25
CA LYS A 21 -19.04 -0.25 0.44
C LYS A 21 -20.49 0.19 0.27
N ASP A 22 -20.75 1.48 0.45
CA ASP A 22 -22.11 1.99 0.55
C ASP A 22 -22.68 2.45 -0.81
N TYR A 23 -21.83 2.85 -1.77
CA TYR A 23 -22.27 3.49 -3.02
C TYR A 23 -21.81 2.80 -4.30
N ASP A 24 -20.73 2.01 -4.28
CA ASP A 24 -20.23 1.33 -5.48
C ASP A 24 -19.76 -0.13 -5.21
N PRO A 25 -20.58 -0.95 -4.52
CA PRO A 25 -20.15 -2.31 -4.15
C PRO A 25 -19.92 -3.20 -5.38
N GLN A 26 -20.56 -2.87 -6.51
CA GLN A 26 -20.48 -3.61 -7.77
C GLN A 26 -19.28 -3.24 -8.66
N GLY A 27 -18.41 -2.32 -8.25
CA GLY A 27 -17.18 -2.04 -9.02
C GLY A 27 -17.34 -1.15 -10.25
N TYR A 28 -18.44 -0.44 -10.42
CA TYR A 28 -18.60 0.45 -11.59
C TYR A 28 -17.59 1.60 -11.59
N GLY A 29 -17.14 2.01 -10.40
CA GLY A 29 -16.16 3.08 -10.20
C GLY A 29 -14.74 2.70 -10.60
N LEU A 30 -14.47 1.42 -10.89
CA LEU A 30 -13.23 1.00 -11.56
C LEU A 30 -13.08 1.71 -12.91
N ASN A 31 -14.20 1.90 -13.62
CA ASN A 31 -14.24 2.75 -14.80
C ASN A 31 -14.29 4.22 -14.39
N GLY A 32 -13.14 4.91 -14.48
CA GLY A 32 -13.03 6.32 -14.14
C GLY A 32 -13.90 7.29 -14.95
N ARG A 33 -14.53 6.84 -16.05
CA ARG A 33 -15.42 7.67 -16.89
C ARG A 33 -16.87 7.67 -16.40
N LEU A 34 -17.29 6.63 -15.67
CA LEU A 34 -18.64 6.52 -15.14
C LEU A 34 -18.85 7.46 -13.95
N ARG A 35 -20.12 7.70 -13.59
CA ARG A 35 -20.49 8.64 -12.51
C ARG A 35 -19.83 8.27 -11.17
N SER A 36 -19.82 6.99 -10.79
CA SER A 36 -19.17 6.55 -9.55
C SER A 36 -17.65 6.72 -9.61
N GLY A 37 -17.02 6.42 -10.75
CA GLY A 37 -15.59 6.65 -10.97
C GLY A 37 -15.18 8.13 -10.89
N LYS A 38 -15.98 9.02 -11.50
CA LYS A 38 -15.78 10.49 -11.39
C LYS A 38 -15.92 10.97 -9.95
N ARG A 39 -16.94 10.50 -9.22
CA ARG A 39 -17.16 10.86 -7.80
C ARG A 39 -16.03 10.34 -6.90
N LEU A 40 -15.55 9.12 -7.13
CA LEU A 40 -14.38 8.60 -6.42
C LEU A 40 -13.13 9.46 -6.69
N ASN A 41 -12.89 9.86 -7.94
CA ASN A 41 -11.76 10.71 -8.29
C ASN A 41 -11.84 12.10 -7.62
N GLN A 42 -13.05 12.65 -7.43
CA GLN A 42 -13.26 13.88 -6.67
C GLN A 42 -12.96 13.69 -5.18
N LEU A 43 -13.40 12.57 -4.59
CA LEU A 43 -13.08 12.23 -3.20
C LEU A 43 -11.57 12.07 -3.00
N ILE A 44 -10.88 11.39 -3.92
CA ILE A 44 -9.42 11.26 -3.90
C ILE A 44 -8.76 12.64 -3.93
N CYS A 45 -9.19 13.54 -4.83
CA CYS A 45 -8.64 14.89 -4.89
C CYS A 45 -8.74 15.63 -3.55
N ARG A 46 -9.95 15.69 -2.97
CA ARG A 46 -10.19 16.35 -1.67
C ARG A 46 -9.37 15.71 -0.56
N LEU A 47 -9.31 14.38 -0.54
CA LEU A 47 -8.54 13.63 0.44
C LEU A 47 -7.04 13.98 0.41
N THR A 48 -6.50 14.23 -0.79
CA THR A 48 -5.09 14.56 -0.98
C THR A 48 -4.77 16.06 -0.91
N GLU A 49 -5.76 16.93 -0.76
CA GLU A 49 -5.60 18.38 -0.88
C GLU A 49 -4.67 18.98 0.18
N SER A 50 -4.65 18.41 1.39
CA SER A 50 -3.80 18.86 2.50
C SER A 50 -2.34 18.37 2.40
N ILE A 51 -2.01 17.49 1.47
CA ILE A 51 -0.64 16.99 1.30
C ILE A 51 0.23 18.11 0.73
N GLU A 52 1.42 18.33 1.30
CA GLU A 52 2.37 19.32 0.80
C GLU A 52 2.78 19.00 -0.66
N PRO A 53 2.78 19.96 -1.61
CA PRO A 53 3.18 19.74 -3.00
C PRO A 53 4.72 19.68 -3.19
N ALA A 54 5.46 19.18 -2.20
CA ALA A 54 6.92 19.13 -2.19
C ALA A 54 7.50 17.78 -2.63
N ARG A 55 8.83 17.67 -2.66
CA ARG A 55 9.54 16.39 -2.76
C ARG A 55 9.40 15.62 -1.46
N GLY A 56 9.46 14.29 -1.51
CA GLY A 56 9.32 13.50 -0.30
C GLY A 56 9.17 12.01 -0.50
N PHE A 57 8.84 11.35 0.60
CA PHE A 57 8.55 9.92 0.68
C PHE A 57 7.15 9.70 1.23
N TYR A 58 6.54 8.58 0.87
CA TYR A 58 5.24 8.19 1.41
C TYR A 58 5.19 6.68 1.64
N LEU A 59 4.48 6.32 2.70
CA LEU A 59 4.35 4.97 3.23
C LEU A 59 2.87 4.63 3.33
N TRP A 60 2.45 3.64 2.56
CA TRP A 60 1.15 3.01 2.66
C TRP A 60 1.23 1.94 3.74
N GLY A 61 0.22 1.89 4.58
CA GLY A 61 0.12 0.86 5.60
C GLY A 61 -1.24 0.84 6.25
N GLY A 62 -1.34 0.04 7.30
CA GLY A 62 -2.56 -0.07 8.08
C GLY A 62 -2.34 -0.77 9.40
N TYR A 63 -3.29 -0.62 10.29
CA TYR A 63 -3.31 -1.35 11.55
C TYR A 63 -4.03 -2.68 11.37
N TYR A 64 -3.38 -3.76 11.76
CA TYR A 64 -3.93 -5.11 11.81
C TYR A 64 -3.98 -5.59 13.26
N ASP A 65 -4.56 -6.77 13.50
CA ASP A 65 -4.52 -7.57 14.72
C ASP A 65 -3.77 -6.94 15.91
N LYS A 66 -4.50 -6.60 16.97
CA LYS A 66 -3.95 -5.92 18.17
C LYS A 66 -3.36 -4.53 17.86
N LEU A 67 -3.86 -3.86 16.83
CA LEU A 67 -3.50 -2.49 16.44
C LEU A 67 -2.02 -2.32 16.09
N ARG A 68 -1.42 -3.36 15.51
CA ARG A 68 -0.03 -3.31 15.03
C ARG A 68 -0.01 -2.75 13.62
N TRP A 69 0.90 -1.82 13.38
CA TRP A 69 1.09 -1.24 12.06
C TRP A 69 1.82 -2.23 11.14
N ASN A 70 1.37 -2.33 9.90
CA ASN A 70 2.01 -3.08 8.83
C ASN A 70 2.39 -2.15 7.67
N ASN A 71 3.62 -2.26 7.19
CA ASN A 71 4.14 -1.51 6.06
C ASN A 71 3.77 -2.25 4.77
N LEU A 72 3.01 -1.60 3.89
CA LEU A 72 2.58 -2.21 2.63
C LEU A 72 3.41 -1.71 1.47
N TYR A 73 3.53 -0.39 1.29
CA TYR A 73 4.26 0.15 0.14
C TYR A 73 4.98 1.44 0.51
N LEU A 74 6.24 1.56 0.10
CA LEU A 74 7.02 2.78 0.18
C LEU A 74 7.29 3.34 -1.22
N GLY A 75 6.96 4.61 -1.41
CA GLY A 75 7.29 5.36 -2.63
C GLY A 75 7.96 6.70 -2.34
N LYS A 76 8.46 7.33 -3.40
CA LYS A 76 9.06 8.67 -3.38
C LYS A 76 8.43 9.57 -4.44
N ALA A 77 8.47 10.88 -4.22
CA ALA A 77 7.84 11.89 -5.06
C ALA A 77 8.71 13.14 -5.23
N GLY A 78 8.55 13.84 -6.35
CA GLY A 78 9.18 15.14 -6.62
C GLY A 78 10.64 15.11 -7.08
N TYR A 79 11.21 13.92 -7.31
CA TYR A 79 12.59 13.76 -7.78
C TYR A 79 12.65 13.61 -9.30
N ARG A 80 13.59 14.30 -9.96
CA ARG A 80 13.71 14.37 -11.44
C ARG A 80 12.42 14.92 -12.08
N ARG A 81 11.85 14.23 -13.09
CA ARG A 81 10.59 14.60 -13.76
C ARG A 81 9.34 14.10 -13.03
N CYS A 82 9.48 13.50 -11.85
CA CYS A 82 8.35 12.99 -11.10
C CYS A 82 7.58 14.11 -10.39
N PRO A 83 6.25 14.03 -10.33
CA PRO A 83 5.44 15.01 -9.61
C PRO A 83 5.71 14.97 -8.11
N GLY A 84 5.50 16.10 -7.42
CA GLY A 84 5.57 16.22 -5.95
C GLY A 84 4.55 15.35 -5.21
N LEU A 85 4.70 15.24 -3.89
CA LEU A 85 3.96 14.34 -3.00
C LEU A 85 2.45 14.35 -3.26
N ARG A 86 1.80 15.52 -3.19
CA ARG A 86 0.36 15.66 -3.45
C ARG A 86 -0.06 14.98 -4.74
N LYS A 87 0.48 15.46 -5.87
CA LYS A 87 0.13 14.96 -7.20
C LYS A 87 0.47 13.48 -7.36
N ARG A 88 1.62 13.02 -6.85
CA ARG A 88 2.03 11.62 -6.93
C ARG A 88 1.08 10.69 -6.18
N ILE A 89 0.72 11.04 -4.95
CA ILE A 89 -0.21 10.24 -4.13
C ILE A 89 -1.62 10.27 -4.74
N THR A 90 -2.08 11.41 -5.27
CA THR A 90 -3.34 11.50 -6.02
C THR A 90 -3.34 10.56 -7.23
N GLU A 91 -2.26 10.52 -8.01
CA GLU A 91 -2.11 9.63 -9.17
C GLU A 91 -2.12 8.16 -8.73
N GLU A 92 -1.33 7.77 -7.72
CA GLU A 92 -1.33 6.38 -7.24
C GLU A 92 -2.70 5.94 -6.73
N LEU A 93 -3.42 6.80 -6.01
CA LEU A 93 -4.79 6.49 -5.58
C LEU A 93 -5.76 6.35 -6.77
N ARG A 94 -5.57 7.08 -7.87
CA ARG A 94 -6.45 6.98 -9.06
C ARG A 94 -6.14 5.78 -9.92
N ASP A 95 -4.86 5.48 -10.11
CA ASP A 95 -4.37 4.44 -11.02
C ASP A 95 -4.43 3.06 -10.36
N GLU A 96 -4.20 3.00 -9.04
CA GLU A 96 -4.13 1.76 -8.29
C GLU A 96 -5.41 1.49 -7.46
N LYS A 97 -6.48 2.27 -7.64
CA LYS A 97 -7.72 2.21 -6.82
C LYS A 97 -8.38 0.85 -6.69
N CYS A 98 -8.08 -0.13 -7.55
CA CYS A 98 -8.77 -1.42 -7.57
C CYS A 98 -8.67 -2.18 -6.24
N PHE A 99 -7.63 -1.97 -5.43
CA PHE A 99 -7.54 -2.60 -4.10
C PHE A 99 -8.67 -2.17 -3.15
N LEU A 100 -9.31 -1.02 -3.37
CA LEU A 100 -10.41 -0.53 -2.52
C LEU A 100 -11.65 -1.45 -2.59
N TRP A 101 -11.80 -2.24 -3.65
CA TRP A 101 -12.93 -3.15 -3.82
C TRP A 101 -12.73 -4.52 -3.19
N LEU A 102 -11.53 -4.86 -2.67
CA LEU A 102 -11.28 -6.16 -2.03
C LEU A 102 -12.07 -6.41 -0.73
N GLY A 103 -12.79 -5.40 -0.22
CA GLY A 103 -13.73 -5.55 0.88
C GLY A 103 -15.17 -5.89 0.47
N VAL A 104 -15.49 -5.85 -0.83
CA VAL A 104 -16.85 -6.06 -1.36
C VAL A 104 -16.92 -6.93 -2.61
N LEU A 105 -15.81 -7.10 -3.33
CA LEU A 105 -15.65 -7.97 -4.49
C LEU A 105 -14.49 -8.92 -4.24
N THR A 106 -14.56 -10.11 -4.83
CA THR A 106 -13.43 -11.03 -4.84
C THR A 106 -12.34 -10.54 -5.78
N ARG A 107 -11.16 -11.12 -5.64
CA ARG A 107 -10.03 -10.83 -6.52
C ARG A 107 -10.37 -11.15 -7.99
N GLU A 108 -11.02 -12.29 -8.23
CA GLU A 108 -11.42 -12.78 -9.54
C GLU A 108 -12.42 -11.82 -10.20
N GLU A 109 -13.38 -11.31 -9.44
CA GLU A 109 -14.35 -10.32 -9.93
C GLU A 109 -13.67 -9.01 -10.34
N ILE A 110 -12.73 -8.51 -9.54
CA ILE A 110 -11.95 -7.31 -9.86
C ILE A 110 -11.12 -7.53 -11.13
N LEU A 111 -10.46 -8.68 -11.27
CA LEU A 111 -9.67 -9.00 -12.46
C LEU A 111 -10.54 -9.18 -13.70
N LYS A 112 -11.71 -9.82 -13.57
CA LYS A 112 -12.68 -9.96 -14.66
C LYS A 112 -13.15 -8.58 -15.15
N LYS A 113 -13.53 -7.68 -14.24
CA LYS A 113 -13.89 -6.30 -14.58
C LYS A 113 -12.73 -5.55 -15.24
N GLY A 114 -11.50 -5.75 -14.77
CA GLY A 114 -10.31 -5.19 -15.40
C GLY A 114 -10.14 -5.64 -16.85
N ALA A 115 -10.38 -6.93 -17.14
CA ALA A 115 -10.35 -7.48 -18.50
C ALA A 115 -11.41 -6.84 -19.41
N GLU A 116 -12.62 -6.64 -18.90
CA GLU A 116 -13.74 -6.00 -19.62
C GLU A 116 -13.45 -4.52 -19.91
N LEU A 117 -12.81 -3.81 -18.98
CA LEU A 117 -12.52 -2.38 -19.11
C LEU A 117 -11.34 -2.07 -20.03
N TYR A 118 -10.36 -2.97 -20.11
CA TYR A 118 -9.10 -2.76 -20.83
C TYR A 118 -8.78 -3.92 -21.80
N PRO A 119 -9.72 -4.36 -22.67
CA PRO A 119 -9.60 -5.64 -23.38
C PRO A 119 -8.32 -5.75 -24.22
N ASN A 120 -7.88 -4.65 -24.84
CA ASN A 120 -6.74 -4.64 -25.75
C ASN A 120 -5.37 -4.59 -25.05
N ILE A 121 -5.32 -4.20 -23.77
CA ILE A 121 -4.07 -4.02 -23.01
C ILE A 121 -4.07 -4.79 -21.68
N TRP A 122 -5.09 -5.62 -21.45
CA TRP A 122 -5.31 -6.27 -20.18
C TRP A 122 -4.16 -7.21 -19.80
N SER A 123 -3.54 -7.90 -20.76
CA SER A 123 -2.40 -8.77 -20.48
C SER A 123 -1.25 -8.03 -19.77
N LEU A 124 -0.97 -6.79 -20.20
CA LEU A 124 0.02 -5.92 -19.57
C LEU A 124 -0.47 -5.40 -18.21
N TYR A 125 -1.72 -4.93 -18.14
CA TYR A 125 -2.28 -4.32 -16.93
C TYR A 125 -2.52 -5.33 -15.81
N ARG A 126 -2.95 -6.54 -16.15
CA ARG A 126 -3.20 -7.64 -15.20
C ARG A 126 -1.98 -7.90 -14.34
N ARG A 127 -0.81 -8.02 -14.95
CA ARG A 127 0.46 -8.24 -14.22
C ARG A 127 0.72 -7.11 -13.23
N VAL A 128 0.47 -5.86 -13.60
CA VAL A 128 0.66 -4.70 -12.70
C VAL A 128 -0.37 -4.72 -11.57
N TRP A 129 -1.64 -5.01 -11.87
CA TRP A 129 -2.69 -5.09 -10.87
C TRP A 129 -2.40 -6.18 -9.84
N GLU A 130 -2.07 -7.39 -10.30
CA GLU A 130 -1.80 -8.53 -9.43
C GLU A 130 -0.53 -8.34 -8.60
N ASN A 131 0.54 -7.80 -9.18
CA ASN A 131 1.83 -7.72 -8.51
C ASN A 131 2.04 -6.47 -7.67
N ARG A 132 1.22 -5.43 -7.85
CA ARG A 132 1.38 -4.14 -7.18
C ARG A 132 0.07 -3.63 -6.59
N HIS A 133 -0.94 -3.35 -7.42
CA HIS A 133 -2.13 -2.63 -6.95
C HIS A 133 -2.86 -3.42 -5.88
N LEU A 134 -3.17 -4.69 -6.16
CA LEU A 134 -3.90 -5.56 -5.23
C LEU A 134 -3.07 -5.95 -4.00
N LYS A 135 -1.73 -5.84 -4.03
CA LYS A 135 -0.89 -6.05 -2.84
C LYS A 135 -0.98 -4.92 -1.82
N LYS A 136 -1.56 -3.78 -2.19
CA LYS A 136 -1.91 -2.70 -1.26
C LYS A 136 -3.24 -2.95 -0.53
N ALA A 137 -3.82 -4.16 -0.67
CA ALA A 137 -4.94 -4.60 0.14
C ALA A 137 -4.67 -4.40 1.64
N GLY A 138 -5.68 -3.93 2.36
CA GLY A 138 -5.59 -3.57 3.78
C GLY A 138 -4.81 -2.28 4.11
N ALA A 139 -4.38 -1.51 3.09
CA ALA A 139 -3.93 -0.14 3.33
C ALA A 139 -5.08 0.71 3.88
N SER A 140 -5.00 1.15 5.13
CA SER A 140 -5.97 2.08 5.72
C SER A 140 -5.44 3.51 5.79
N HIS A 141 -4.13 3.71 5.62
CA HIS A 141 -3.49 5.00 5.76
C HIS A 141 -2.35 5.17 4.74
N ILE A 142 -2.10 6.43 4.37
CA ILE A 142 -0.90 6.86 3.64
C ILE A 142 -0.24 7.96 4.47
N ILE A 143 0.97 7.69 4.96
CA ILE A 143 1.80 8.67 5.66
C ILE A 143 2.75 9.28 4.66
N TRP A 144 3.00 10.59 4.73
CA TRP A 144 3.96 11.28 3.88
C TRP A 144 4.92 12.12 4.70
N VAL A 145 6.13 12.30 4.17
CA VAL A 145 7.20 13.10 4.76
C VAL A 145 7.83 13.92 3.64
N ALA A 146 7.73 15.25 3.74
CA ALA A 146 8.35 16.18 2.81
C ALA A 146 9.87 16.26 3.09
N THR A 147 10.66 16.27 2.03
CA THR A 147 12.13 16.38 2.08
C THR A 147 12.60 17.27 0.91
N PRO A 148 12.16 18.55 0.85
CA PRO A 148 12.50 19.46 -0.26
C PRO A 148 14.02 19.62 -0.48
N GLU A 149 14.81 19.47 0.57
CA GLU A 149 16.27 19.57 0.62
C GLU A 149 16.99 18.37 -0.01
N LEU A 150 16.31 17.22 -0.19
CA LEU A 150 16.92 16.04 -0.79
C LEU A 150 17.04 16.19 -2.32
N ASN A 151 18.23 15.88 -2.84
CA ASN A 151 18.45 15.76 -4.28
C ASN A 151 18.08 14.35 -4.79
N GLY A 152 17.95 14.21 -6.11
CA GLY A 152 17.44 12.98 -6.72
C GLY A 152 18.35 11.75 -6.62
N SER A 153 19.67 11.92 -6.51
CA SER A 153 20.62 10.80 -6.35
C SER A 153 20.55 10.26 -4.92
N LEU A 154 20.67 11.16 -3.94
CA LEU A 154 20.59 10.82 -2.52
C LEU A 154 19.23 10.21 -2.17
N ALA A 155 18.14 10.70 -2.78
CA ALA A 155 16.81 10.14 -2.56
C ALA A 155 16.64 8.69 -3.02
N ALA A 156 17.43 8.23 -3.99
CA ALA A 156 17.41 6.82 -4.41
C ALA A 156 18.06 5.92 -3.34
N ASN A 157 19.20 6.35 -2.79
CA ASN A 157 19.88 5.65 -1.70
C ASN A 157 19.01 5.61 -0.44
N VAL A 158 18.45 6.75 -0.04
CA VAL A 158 17.50 6.82 1.09
C VAL A 158 16.28 5.92 0.87
N GLN A 159 15.77 5.83 -0.37
CA GLN A 159 14.67 4.89 -0.65
C GLN A 159 15.08 3.44 -0.43
N ALA A 160 16.28 3.05 -0.86
CA ALA A 160 16.80 1.70 -0.69
C ALA A 160 16.93 1.35 0.81
N ASP A 161 17.54 2.23 1.60
CA ASP A 161 17.65 2.05 3.06
C ASP A 161 16.27 1.94 3.73
N LEU A 162 15.31 2.77 3.32
CA LEU A 162 13.96 2.76 3.88
C LEU A 162 13.22 1.46 3.53
N ILE A 163 13.38 0.92 2.32
CA ILE A 163 12.79 -0.37 1.95
C ILE A 163 13.42 -1.49 2.77
N GLU A 164 14.74 -1.50 2.90
CA GLU A 164 15.44 -2.48 3.75
C GLU A 164 15.02 -2.35 5.22
N THR A 165 14.94 -1.14 5.76
CA THR A 165 14.59 -0.92 7.17
C THR A 165 13.13 -1.28 7.45
N LEU A 166 12.20 -0.84 6.60
CA LEU A 166 10.76 -0.92 6.85
C LEU A 166 10.10 -2.19 6.30
N HIS A 167 10.79 -2.95 5.45
CA HIS A 167 10.31 -4.18 4.83
C HIS A 167 8.86 -4.11 4.28
N PRO A 168 8.51 -3.11 3.45
CA PRO A 168 7.16 -3.00 2.90
C PRO A 168 6.83 -4.17 1.95
N THR A 169 5.69 -4.83 2.17
CA THR A 169 5.36 -6.12 1.50
C THR A 169 5.03 -6.03 0.01
N ALA A 170 4.60 -4.88 -0.48
CA ALA A 170 4.19 -4.63 -1.86
C ALA A 170 5.30 -3.98 -2.72
N ASN A 171 6.46 -3.65 -2.15
CA ASN A 171 7.62 -3.25 -2.94
C ASN A 171 8.24 -4.49 -3.61
N THR A 172 8.06 -4.61 -4.92
CA THR A 172 8.58 -5.75 -5.70
C THR A 172 10.05 -5.60 -6.12
N VAL A 173 10.57 -4.39 -6.11
CA VAL A 173 11.95 -4.07 -6.47
C VAL A 173 12.59 -3.38 -5.28
N SER A 174 13.65 -3.99 -4.74
CA SER A 174 14.56 -3.35 -3.80
C SER A 174 15.88 -3.12 -4.51
N LEU A 175 16.36 -1.88 -4.48
CA LEU A 175 17.77 -1.62 -4.78
C LEU A 175 18.59 -2.10 -3.58
N MET A 176 19.82 -2.56 -3.83
CA MET A 176 20.75 -2.83 -2.76
C MET A 176 21.09 -1.48 -2.09
N PRO A 177 20.89 -1.34 -0.78
CA PRO A 177 21.24 -0.13 -0.08
C PRO A 177 22.77 0.08 -0.08
N PRO A 178 23.24 1.33 0.01
CA PRO A 178 24.65 1.60 0.26
C PRO A 178 25.13 0.96 1.58
N PRO A 179 26.46 0.72 1.74
CA PRO A 179 27.00 0.14 2.96
C PRO A 179 26.77 1.02 4.19
N ASP A 180 26.74 2.35 3.99
CA ASP A 180 26.50 3.32 5.06
C ASP A 180 25.06 3.84 5.03
N LEU A 181 24.41 3.78 6.20
CA LEU A 181 23.06 4.27 6.39
C LEU A 181 22.98 5.79 6.15
N GLN A 182 22.09 6.21 5.27
CA GLN A 182 21.96 7.61 4.91
C GLN A 182 21.36 8.43 6.08
N GLN A 183 21.92 9.62 6.33
CA GLN A 183 21.52 10.49 7.45
C GLN A 183 20.02 10.81 7.48
N TYR A 184 19.39 10.92 6.31
CA TYR A 184 17.97 11.23 6.18
C TYR A 184 17.06 10.05 6.51
N THR A 185 17.54 8.80 6.39
CA THR A 185 16.75 7.60 6.63
C THR A 185 16.19 7.59 8.05
N HIS A 186 17.02 7.84 9.07
CA HIS A 186 16.56 7.89 10.46
C HIS A 186 15.49 8.96 10.71
N LYS A 187 15.63 10.13 10.09
CA LYS A 187 14.66 11.23 10.24
C LYS A 187 13.31 10.85 9.64
N ILE A 188 13.31 10.28 8.44
CA ILE A 188 12.08 9.85 7.76
C ILE A 188 11.41 8.72 8.55
N VAL A 189 12.17 7.74 9.04
CA VAL A 189 11.65 6.67 9.91
C VAL A 189 11.03 7.24 11.19
N ALA A 190 11.68 8.21 11.83
CA ALA A 190 11.15 8.87 13.03
C ALA A 190 9.81 9.57 12.75
N GLN A 191 9.72 10.29 11.63
CA GLN A 191 8.48 10.95 11.20
C GLN A 191 7.36 9.95 10.91
N PHE A 192 7.66 8.86 10.18
CA PHE A 192 6.67 7.79 9.96
C PHE A 192 6.19 7.20 11.29
N ARG A 193 7.10 6.86 12.21
CA ARG A 193 6.74 6.31 13.52
C ARG A 193 5.87 7.28 14.32
N MET A 194 6.22 8.56 14.34
CA MET A 194 5.43 9.59 15.02
C MET A 194 3.98 9.60 14.51
N GLN A 195 3.79 9.61 13.18
CA GLN A 195 2.46 9.60 12.57
C GLN A 195 1.70 8.28 12.87
N ILE A 196 2.38 7.14 12.84
CA ILE A 196 1.81 5.82 13.21
C ILE A 196 1.38 5.80 14.69
N HIS A 197 2.14 6.40 15.59
CA HIS A 197 1.77 6.40 17.01
C HIS A 197 0.62 7.37 17.29
N ALA A 198 0.66 8.58 16.70
CA ALA A 198 -0.37 9.60 16.89
C ALA A 198 -1.75 9.18 16.34
N ASN A 199 -1.78 8.35 15.30
CA ASN A 199 -3.01 7.93 14.61
C ASN A 199 -3.40 6.48 14.91
N ARG A 200 -2.83 5.88 15.97
CA ARG A 200 -3.21 4.53 16.38
C ARG A 200 -4.62 4.55 16.96
N PRO A 201 -5.56 3.74 16.46
CA PRO A 201 -6.88 3.64 17.05
C PRO A 201 -6.80 3.23 18.53
N SER A 202 -7.71 3.72 19.36
CA SER A 202 -7.86 3.21 20.73
C SER A 202 -8.52 1.83 20.70
N ARG A 203 -8.20 0.98 21.69
CA ARG A 203 -8.82 -0.36 21.83
C ARG A 203 -10.35 -0.30 21.91
N SER A 204 -10.91 0.75 22.51
CA SER A 204 -12.35 0.96 22.61
C SER A 204 -13.03 1.19 21.26
N ASN A 205 -12.31 1.68 20.25
CA ASN A 205 -12.84 1.95 18.90
C ASN A 205 -12.56 0.80 17.90
N SER A 206 -11.90 -0.28 18.34
CA SER A 206 -11.28 -1.26 17.44
C SER A 206 -12.16 -2.47 17.10
N THR A 207 -13.23 -2.70 17.85
CA THR A 207 -14.10 -3.88 17.71
C THR A 207 -14.85 -3.90 16.37
N CYS A 208 -14.95 -2.77 15.67
CA CYS A 208 -15.74 -2.66 14.43
C CYS A 208 -14.93 -2.92 13.14
N ILE A 209 -13.59 -2.76 13.15
CA ILE A 209 -12.78 -2.74 11.91
C ILE A 209 -12.15 -4.12 11.59
N LEU A 210 -11.80 -4.91 12.61
CA LEU A 210 -10.94 -6.10 12.43
C LEU A 210 -11.66 -7.38 11.97
N GLU A 211 -12.99 -7.45 12.04
CA GLU A 211 -13.74 -8.65 11.62
C GLU A 211 -14.08 -8.66 10.13
N GLN A 212 -14.07 -7.51 9.45
CA GLN A 212 -14.52 -7.39 8.05
C GLN A 212 -13.41 -7.55 7.00
N GLU A 213 -12.12 -7.51 7.37
CA GLU A 213 -11.00 -7.52 6.40
C GLU A 213 -10.25 -8.86 6.30
N ARG A 214 -10.70 -9.94 6.97
CA ARG A 214 -10.12 -11.27 6.78
C ARG A 214 -10.69 -11.90 5.51
N HIS A 215 -10.00 -11.69 4.38
CA HIS A 215 -10.31 -12.40 3.14
C HIS A 215 -10.16 -13.93 3.36
N PRO A 216 -11.12 -14.76 2.94
CA PRO A 216 -11.07 -16.21 3.16
C PRO A 216 -9.77 -16.87 2.67
N GLU A 217 -9.20 -16.36 1.57
CA GLU A 217 -7.97 -16.89 0.96
C GLU A 217 -6.71 -16.74 1.82
N ASP A 218 -6.67 -15.80 2.77
CA ASP A 218 -5.53 -15.68 3.70
C ASP A 218 -5.47 -16.85 4.70
N LYS A 219 -6.59 -17.58 4.89
CA LYS A 219 -6.59 -18.84 5.65
C LYS A 219 -5.89 -19.96 4.87
N ASP A 220 -6.12 -20.04 3.56
CA ASP A 220 -5.53 -21.06 2.69
C ASP A 220 -4.02 -20.86 2.53
N ILE A 221 -3.54 -19.62 2.44
CA ILE A 221 -2.10 -19.32 2.39
C ILE A 221 -1.41 -19.71 3.71
N ARG A 222 -2.07 -19.55 4.87
CA ARG A 222 -1.53 -19.99 6.17
C ARG A 222 -1.57 -21.50 6.34
N GLN A 223 -2.63 -22.19 5.92
CA GLN A 223 -2.67 -23.66 5.93
C GLN A 223 -1.63 -24.26 4.97
N ALA A 224 -1.45 -23.70 3.77
CA ALA A 224 -0.44 -24.15 2.82
C ALA A 224 1.00 -23.93 3.33
N LYS A 225 1.26 -22.89 4.14
CA LYS A 225 2.56 -22.69 4.80
C LYS A 225 2.79 -23.63 5.99
N LEU A 226 1.73 -24.03 6.70
CA LEU A 226 1.81 -25.01 7.80
C LEU A 226 1.92 -26.47 7.32
N LEU A 227 1.45 -26.78 6.10
CA LEU A 227 1.52 -28.13 5.52
C LEU A 227 2.85 -28.43 4.81
N LYS A 228 3.63 -27.42 4.40
CA LYS A 228 4.92 -27.62 3.70
C LYS A 228 6.02 -28.32 4.52
N PRO A 229 6.11 -28.15 5.86
CA PRO A 229 7.03 -28.94 6.67
C PRO A 229 6.59 -30.41 6.87
N LEU A 230 5.27 -30.70 6.78
CA LEU A 230 4.73 -32.03 7.04
C LEU A 230 4.83 -32.99 5.85
N LEU A 231 4.95 -32.47 4.62
CA LEU A 231 5.13 -33.28 3.42
C LEU A 231 6.60 -33.67 3.14
N ARG A 232 7.57 -33.12 3.89
CA ARG A 232 8.99 -33.52 3.81
C ARG A 232 9.36 -34.71 4.69
N LEU A 233 8.47 -35.18 5.57
CA LEU A 233 8.75 -36.29 6.49
C LEU A 233 8.20 -37.66 6.03
N ARG A 234 7.71 -37.79 4.79
CA ARG A 234 7.16 -39.06 4.27
C ARG A 234 7.88 -39.63 3.04
N TYR A 235 9.08 -39.14 2.72
CA TYR A 235 9.81 -39.57 1.52
C TYR A 235 11.24 -40.07 1.77
N ASP A 236 11.56 -40.51 3.00
CA ASP A 236 12.87 -41.07 3.36
C ASP A 236 12.76 -42.43 4.10
N SER A 237 11.81 -43.30 3.71
CA SER A 237 11.69 -44.63 4.32
C SER A 237 11.38 -45.78 3.37
N THR A 238 11.85 -45.69 2.12
CA THR A 238 11.94 -46.87 1.24
C THR A 238 13.21 -46.78 0.39
N ASN A 239 14.35 -47.14 0.99
CA ASN A 239 15.50 -47.72 0.31
C ASN A 239 16.42 -48.32 1.36
N GLY A 240 16.25 -49.61 1.60
CA GLY A 240 17.10 -50.37 2.51
C GLY A 240 16.78 -51.86 2.46
N GLN A 241 17.53 -52.57 1.60
CA GLN A 241 17.81 -54.02 1.64
C GLN A 241 16.64 -54.92 1.21
N SER A 242 16.80 -55.90 0.32
CA SER A 242 17.96 -56.72 -0.07
C SER A 242 17.97 -57.00 -1.58
#